data_AF-A0A2G9ZVH2-F1
#
_entry.id   AF-A0A2G9ZVH2-F1
#
_cell.length_a   1.000
_cell.length_b   1.000
_cell.length_c   1.000
_cell.angle_alpha   90.00
_cell.angle_beta   90.00
_cell.angle_gamma   90.00
#
_symmetry.space_group_name_H-M   'P 1'
#
loop_
_entity.id
_entity.type
_entity.pdbx_description
1 polymer ?
#
loop_
_entity_poly.entity_id
_entity_poly.type
_entity_poly.pdbx_seq_one_letter_code
_entity_poly.pdbx_strand_id
1 'polypeptide(L)'
;MSEPDSQNRSDIAILIPFENGTIARVALSLYAAPRGQHWPVDAYVVTECEGVFTGSARRAAETVFSLIGAQVSGMGPVVAGFDLQGVSSGVAPATGESGGLAFAIALAAYIFKQNPGAVAATGVVKSSGGNGPVDRVNGITAKIRAAIDHLPGQARILYPAVNQPEISESLLSLARRKNQILCPVTCVAEAIRLLFPDSETPAGAKTVRNARRWTSRPLLLAIAFLATTAIIVAAWVTFGSRILDKLDIQRTPPEAGQASQALDEIHTIQAAASEPPLTVTPENPGNTPSQPSISISETAPEAPVKTENQTLADVPKPPISSVEAIENTLPKQVLPASPSVAPEADKGFD
;
A
#
# COMPACT_ATOMS: atom_id res chain seq x y z
N MET A 1 5.78 15.47 -36.49
CA MET A 1 5.62 14.98 -35.11
C MET A 1 4.42 15.71 -34.55
N SER A 2 3.28 15.04 -34.45
CA SER A 2 2.07 15.60 -33.83
C SER A 2 2.34 15.78 -32.34
N GLU A 3 2.07 16.96 -31.79
CA GLU A 3 2.13 17.15 -30.34
C GLU A 3 1.16 16.14 -29.69
N PRO A 4 1.62 15.32 -28.73
CA PRO A 4 0.75 14.36 -28.08
C PRO A 4 -0.36 15.11 -27.33
N ASP A 5 -1.62 14.74 -27.57
CA ASP A 5 -2.83 15.22 -26.90
C ASP A 5 -2.59 15.52 -25.41
N SER A 6 -2.25 16.76 -25.11
CA SER A 6 -1.89 17.23 -23.77
C SER A 6 -3.12 17.67 -22.97
N GLN A 7 -4.27 17.83 -23.63
CA GLN A 7 -5.46 18.45 -23.05
C GLN A 7 -6.40 17.50 -22.30
N ASN A 8 -6.26 16.16 -22.44
CA ASN A 8 -7.15 15.21 -21.75
C ASN A 8 -6.48 14.42 -20.62
N ARG A 9 -5.28 14.84 -20.17
CA ARG A 9 -4.50 14.19 -19.10
C ARG A 9 -4.68 14.86 -17.72
N SER A 10 -5.63 15.78 -17.58
CA SER A 10 -5.75 16.71 -16.46
C SER A 10 -6.14 16.12 -15.10
N ASP A 11 -6.59 14.86 -15.01
CA ASP A 11 -7.30 14.39 -13.82
C ASP A 11 -6.59 13.32 -12.97
N ILE A 12 -5.38 12.89 -13.33
CA ILE A 12 -4.60 12.02 -12.43
C ILE A 12 -3.96 12.91 -11.36
N ALA A 13 -4.60 12.94 -10.19
CA ALA A 13 -4.13 13.67 -9.02
C ALA A 13 -3.42 12.71 -8.06
N ILE A 14 -2.14 12.45 -8.33
CA ILE A 14 -1.25 11.71 -7.41
C ILE A 14 -0.48 12.73 -6.59
N LEU A 15 -0.59 12.63 -5.26
CA LEU A 15 -0.01 13.55 -4.31
C LEU A 15 1.10 12.89 -3.47
N ILE A 16 2.15 13.65 -3.18
CA ILE A 16 3.19 13.32 -2.22
C ILE A 16 2.98 14.17 -0.97
N PRO A 17 2.65 13.57 0.18
CA PRO A 17 2.61 14.30 1.44
C PRO A 17 4.00 14.43 2.07
N PHE A 18 4.27 15.58 2.68
CA PHE A 18 5.51 15.89 3.39
C PHE A 18 5.31 16.01 4.91
N GLU A 19 6.42 15.93 5.65
CA GLU A 19 6.40 15.96 7.12
C GLU A 19 6.03 17.34 7.69
N ASN A 20 6.30 18.41 6.95
CA ASN A 20 5.90 19.77 7.29
C ASN A 20 4.39 20.05 7.07
N GLY A 21 3.61 19.05 6.66
CA GLY A 21 2.18 19.20 6.41
C GLY A 21 1.82 19.64 4.99
N THR A 22 2.80 19.91 4.11
CA THR A 22 2.53 20.27 2.71
C THR A 22 2.32 19.05 1.84
N ILE A 23 1.77 19.28 0.63
CA ILE A 23 1.61 18.27 -0.41
C ILE A 23 2.23 18.77 -1.72
N ALA A 24 2.74 17.84 -2.52
CA ALA A 24 3.08 18.11 -3.92
C ALA A 24 2.22 17.25 -4.83
N ARG A 25 1.78 17.80 -5.96
CA ARG A 25 1.19 17.02 -7.05
C ARG A 25 2.30 16.52 -7.97
N VAL A 26 2.26 15.24 -8.32
CA VAL A 26 3.18 14.63 -9.27
C VAL A 26 2.62 14.73 -10.67
N ALA A 27 3.28 15.50 -11.53
CA ALA A 27 3.06 15.48 -12.97
C ALA A 27 4.13 14.61 -13.62
N LEU A 28 3.76 13.82 -14.63
CA LEU A 28 4.65 12.90 -15.33
C LEU A 28 4.65 13.19 -16.83
N SER A 29 5.85 13.29 -17.38
CA SER A 29 6.11 13.33 -18.82
C SER A 29 7.04 12.21 -19.23
N LEU A 30 6.78 11.56 -20.37
CA LEU A 30 7.70 10.58 -20.95
C LEU A 30 8.43 11.18 -22.15
N TYR A 31 9.73 10.93 -22.23
CA TYR A 31 10.61 11.33 -23.32
C TYR A 31 11.21 10.11 -23.99
N ALA A 32 11.57 10.25 -25.26
CA ALA A 32 12.39 9.25 -25.93
C ALA A 32 13.79 9.22 -25.29
N ALA A 33 14.32 8.03 -25.05
CA ALA A 33 15.68 7.88 -24.57
C ALA A 33 16.71 8.41 -25.59
N PRO A 34 17.82 9.01 -25.14
CA PRO A 34 18.97 9.30 -25.98
C PRO A 34 19.43 8.07 -26.78
N ARG A 35 19.85 8.28 -28.03
CA ARG A 35 20.38 7.20 -28.88
C ARG A 35 21.54 6.50 -28.19
N GLY A 36 21.53 5.18 -28.18
CA GLY A 36 22.57 4.36 -27.54
C GLY A 36 22.35 4.08 -26.05
N GLN A 37 21.26 4.58 -25.44
CA GLN A 37 20.90 4.15 -24.09
C GLN A 37 20.37 2.71 -24.12
N HIS A 38 21.05 1.82 -23.40
CA HIS A 38 20.68 0.40 -23.30
C HIS A 38 19.68 0.11 -22.17
N TRP A 39 19.49 1.04 -21.25
CA TRP A 39 18.58 0.89 -20.12
C TRP A 39 17.13 1.01 -20.59
N PRO A 40 16.23 0.11 -20.17
CA PRO A 40 14.84 0.14 -20.61
C PRO A 40 14.09 1.38 -20.10
N VAL A 41 14.52 1.93 -18.96
CA VAL A 41 13.96 3.15 -18.39
C VAL A 41 15.03 3.94 -17.64
N ASP A 42 14.91 5.27 -17.68
CA ASP A 42 15.57 6.19 -16.76
C ASP A 42 14.54 7.19 -16.22
N ALA A 43 14.85 7.88 -15.12
CA ALA A 43 13.96 8.90 -14.59
C ALA A 43 14.70 10.00 -13.83
N TYR A 44 14.09 11.19 -13.85
CA TYR A 44 14.57 12.35 -13.13
C TYR A 44 13.42 13.22 -12.63
N VAL A 45 13.69 14.04 -11.61
CA VAL A 45 12.77 15.09 -11.18
C VAL A 45 13.16 16.39 -11.86
N VAL A 46 12.21 17.03 -12.55
CA VAL A 46 12.39 18.24 -13.36
C VAL A 46 12.51 19.47 -12.47
N THR A 47 11.68 19.54 -11.43
CA THR A 47 11.69 20.61 -10.46
C THR A 47 13.04 20.63 -9.74
N GLU A 48 13.59 21.83 -9.49
CA GLU A 48 14.85 22.03 -8.74
C GLU A 48 14.70 21.48 -7.31
N CYS A 49 14.92 20.19 -7.18
CA CYS A 49 14.91 19.45 -5.93
C CYS A 49 16.30 18.85 -5.75
N GLU A 50 16.75 18.73 -4.50
CA GLU A 50 18.00 18.05 -4.19
C GLU A 50 18.07 16.66 -4.85
N GLY A 51 19.27 16.23 -5.27
CA GLY A 51 19.47 15.03 -6.10
C GLY A 51 18.93 13.71 -5.53
N VAL A 52 18.53 13.69 -4.26
CA VAL A 52 17.90 12.55 -3.57
C VAL A 52 16.57 12.15 -4.20
N PHE A 53 15.78 13.10 -4.71
CA PHE A 53 14.51 12.79 -5.39
C PHE A 53 14.73 12.04 -6.71
N THR A 54 15.74 12.44 -7.49
CA THR A 54 16.09 11.78 -8.75
C THR A 54 16.46 10.32 -8.53
N GLY A 55 17.24 10.01 -7.48
CA GLY A 55 17.53 8.61 -7.12
C GLY A 55 16.27 7.82 -6.78
N SER A 56 15.32 8.42 -6.05
CA SER A 56 14.05 7.79 -5.71
C SER A 56 13.16 7.56 -6.93
N ALA A 57 13.07 8.54 -7.83
CA ALA A 57 12.33 8.46 -9.09
C ALA A 57 12.89 7.37 -10.01
N ARG A 58 14.22 7.27 -10.14
CA ARG A 58 14.87 6.21 -10.93
C ARG A 58 14.55 4.82 -10.39
N ARG A 59 14.72 4.60 -9.07
CA ARG A 59 14.37 3.32 -8.43
C ARG A 59 12.91 2.96 -8.68
N ALA A 60 12.00 3.92 -8.50
CA ALA A 60 10.58 3.72 -8.75
C ALA A 60 10.28 3.34 -10.20
N ALA A 61 10.91 4.03 -11.16
CA ALA A 61 10.72 3.77 -12.58
C ALA A 61 11.22 2.37 -12.98
N GLU A 62 12.43 2.01 -12.56
CA GLU A 62 12.99 0.68 -12.78
C GLU A 62 12.12 -0.42 -12.17
N THR A 63 11.61 -0.24 -10.94
CA THR A 63 10.68 -1.17 -10.30
C THR A 63 9.41 -1.37 -11.13
N VAL A 64 8.80 -0.28 -11.61
CA VAL A 64 7.55 -0.38 -12.40
C VAL A 64 7.83 -1.09 -13.72
N PHE A 65 8.93 -0.78 -14.40
CA PHE A 65 9.31 -1.47 -15.64
C PHE A 65 9.62 -2.95 -15.41
N SER A 66 10.28 -3.33 -14.30
CA SER A 66 10.54 -4.73 -14.00
C SER A 66 9.26 -5.51 -13.69
N LEU A 67 8.26 -4.86 -13.08
CA LEU A 67 6.95 -5.46 -12.77
C LEU A 67 6.07 -5.63 -14.01
N ILE A 68 6.09 -4.67 -14.94
CA ILE A 68 5.19 -4.64 -16.10
C ILE A 68 5.88 -5.15 -17.37
N GLY A 69 7.19 -5.39 -17.35
CA GLY A 69 8.01 -5.69 -18.55
C GLY A 69 7.50 -6.84 -19.43
N ALA A 70 6.80 -7.82 -18.86
CA ALA A 70 6.15 -8.88 -19.64
C ALA A 70 4.91 -8.41 -20.43
N GLN A 71 4.17 -7.42 -19.91
CA GLN A 71 2.95 -6.88 -20.52
C GLN A 71 3.24 -5.80 -21.54
N VAL A 72 4.31 -5.03 -21.38
CA VAL A 72 4.64 -3.90 -22.29
C VAL A 72 5.66 -4.29 -23.36
N SER A 73 5.47 -5.46 -23.97
CA SER A 73 6.28 -5.89 -25.11
C SER A 73 6.13 -4.87 -26.25
N GLY A 74 7.14 -4.02 -26.45
CA GLY A 74 7.15 -2.99 -27.49
C GLY A 74 7.30 -1.55 -26.99
N MET A 75 7.31 -1.31 -25.67
CA MET A 75 7.78 -0.02 -25.16
C MET A 75 9.31 0.03 -25.30
N GLY A 76 9.79 0.84 -26.24
CA GLY A 76 11.22 1.11 -26.36
C GLY A 76 11.76 1.81 -25.11
N PRO A 77 13.08 2.05 -25.03
CA PRO A 77 13.68 2.81 -23.96
C PRO A 77 13.00 4.18 -23.78
N VAL A 78 12.55 4.48 -22.56
CA VAL A 78 11.90 5.76 -22.23
C VAL A 78 12.57 6.44 -21.05
N VAL A 79 12.44 7.76 -20.98
CA VAL A 79 12.85 8.55 -19.83
C VAL A 79 11.64 9.21 -19.19
N ALA A 80 11.42 8.98 -17.90
CA ALA A 80 10.34 9.58 -17.14
C ALA A 80 10.82 10.86 -16.43
N GLY A 81 10.26 12.01 -16.82
CA GLY A 81 10.44 13.26 -16.08
C GLY A 81 9.26 13.51 -15.15
N PHE A 82 9.54 13.63 -13.86
CA PHE A 82 8.56 13.94 -12.83
C PHE A 82 8.66 15.42 -12.44
N ASP A 83 7.55 16.15 -12.50
CA ASP A 83 7.45 17.53 -12.02
C ASP A 83 6.60 17.56 -10.74
N LEU A 84 7.12 18.21 -9.70
CA LEU A 84 6.50 18.36 -8.39
C LEU A 84 5.85 19.73 -8.28
N GLN A 85 4.55 19.78 -8.50
CA GLN A 85 3.77 21.01 -8.44
C GLN A 85 3.33 21.31 -7.00
N GLY A 86 3.34 22.59 -6.62
CA GLY A 86 2.93 23.04 -5.28
C GLY A 86 4.04 23.06 -4.23
N VAL A 87 5.26 22.62 -4.56
CA VAL A 87 6.43 22.82 -3.71
C VAL A 87 6.95 24.24 -3.90
N SER A 88 6.80 25.09 -2.89
CA SER A 88 7.37 26.44 -2.93
C SER A 88 8.87 26.39 -2.69
N SER A 89 9.66 27.08 -3.52
CA SER A 89 11.13 27.13 -3.49
C SER A 89 11.76 27.70 -2.21
N GLY A 90 10.96 28.17 -1.25
CA GLY A 90 11.42 28.72 0.03
C GLY A 90 11.16 27.85 1.26
N VAL A 91 10.51 26.69 1.10
CA VAL A 91 10.27 25.76 2.21
C VAL A 91 11.46 24.81 2.31
N ALA A 92 11.92 24.53 3.54
CA ALA A 92 13.07 23.67 3.81
C ALA A 92 13.06 22.43 2.90
N PRO A 93 14.21 22.07 2.30
CA PRO A 93 14.29 21.05 1.27
C PRO A 93 13.62 19.77 1.78
N ALA A 94 12.53 19.39 1.12
CA ALA A 94 11.86 18.14 1.44
C ALA A 94 12.83 17.00 1.11
N THR A 95 13.17 16.16 2.10
CA THR A 95 14.05 15.02 1.85
C THR A 95 13.30 13.97 1.01
N GLY A 96 13.82 13.71 -0.19
CA GLY A 96 13.03 13.20 -1.32
C GLY A 96 12.80 11.71 -1.43
N GLU A 97 13.42 10.89 -0.58
CA GLU A 97 13.32 9.43 -0.73
C GLU A 97 11.90 8.92 -0.51
N SER A 98 11.14 9.58 0.36
CA SER A 98 9.77 9.21 0.70
C SER A 98 8.76 9.36 -0.45
N GLY A 99 9.13 10.00 -1.56
CA GLY A 99 8.28 10.13 -2.75
C GLY A 99 8.30 8.92 -3.70
N GLY A 100 9.18 7.93 -3.47
CA GLY A 100 9.39 6.81 -4.39
C GLY A 100 8.11 6.04 -4.75
N LEU A 101 7.25 5.77 -3.75
CA LEU A 101 5.98 5.08 -4.00
C LEU A 101 5.03 5.90 -4.89
N ALA A 102 4.96 7.22 -4.74
CA ALA A 102 4.12 8.08 -5.56
C ALA A 102 4.62 8.13 -7.01
N PHE A 103 5.93 8.22 -7.22
CA PHE A 103 6.54 8.14 -8.56
C PHE A 103 6.20 6.81 -9.26
N ALA A 104 6.27 5.70 -8.53
CA ALA A 104 5.91 4.40 -9.07
C ALA A 104 4.43 4.35 -9.50
N ILE A 105 3.51 4.86 -8.67
CA ILE A 105 2.08 4.89 -8.98
C ILE A 105 1.80 5.82 -10.18
N ALA A 106 2.47 6.98 -10.26
CA ALA A 106 2.31 7.91 -11.38
C ALA A 106 2.74 7.29 -12.71
N LEU A 107 3.87 6.58 -12.72
CA LEU A 107 4.32 5.86 -13.89
C LEU A 107 3.40 4.70 -14.26
N ALA A 108 2.94 3.92 -13.27
CA ALA A 108 1.99 2.84 -13.50
C ALA A 108 0.67 3.36 -14.09
N ALA A 109 0.11 4.44 -13.54
CA ALA A 109 -1.11 5.08 -14.05
C ALA A 109 -0.96 5.49 -15.52
N TYR A 110 0.20 6.05 -15.88
CA TYR A 110 0.52 6.44 -17.24
C TYR A 110 0.61 5.23 -18.18
N ILE A 111 1.35 4.19 -17.77
CA ILE A 111 1.58 2.99 -18.60
C ILE A 111 0.27 2.24 -18.83
N PHE A 112 -0.54 2.05 -17.79
CA PHE A 112 -1.83 1.36 -17.87
C PHE A 112 -2.93 2.19 -18.51
N LYS A 113 -2.73 3.52 -18.67
CA LYS A 113 -3.76 4.47 -19.12
C LYS A 113 -5.04 4.39 -18.29
N GLN A 114 -4.89 4.12 -17.00
CA GLN A 114 -5.99 4.02 -16.05
C GLN A 114 -5.89 5.17 -15.04
N ASN A 115 -7.04 5.77 -14.69
CA ASN A 115 -7.10 6.77 -13.64
C ASN A 115 -7.27 6.05 -12.28
N PRO A 116 -6.30 6.13 -11.35
CA PRO A 116 -6.42 5.50 -10.03
C PRO A 116 -7.38 6.25 -9.08
N GLY A 117 -7.96 7.37 -9.54
CA GLY A 117 -8.69 8.32 -8.70
C GLY A 117 -7.75 9.23 -7.91
N ALA A 118 -8.29 9.91 -6.89
CA ALA A 118 -7.49 10.75 -6.01
C ALA A 118 -6.63 9.89 -5.07
N VAL A 119 -5.31 10.01 -5.20
CA VAL A 119 -4.34 9.18 -4.45
C VAL A 119 -3.28 10.06 -3.81
N ALA A 120 -2.97 9.80 -2.54
CA ALA A 120 -1.72 10.24 -1.93
C ALA A 120 -0.85 9.03 -1.60
N ALA A 121 0.45 9.13 -1.81
CA ALA A 121 1.36 8.03 -1.54
C ALA A 121 2.69 8.49 -0.96
N THR A 122 3.20 7.75 0.02
CA THR A 122 4.53 7.94 0.61
C THR A 122 5.18 6.59 0.86
N GLY A 123 6.49 6.50 0.68
CA GLY A 123 7.25 5.27 0.88
C GLY A 123 8.59 5.30 0.17
N VAL A 124 9.62 4.73 0.81
CA VAL A 124 10.95 4.57 0.19
C VAL A 124 11.00 3.26 -0.57
N VAL A 125 11.24 3.30 -1.88
CA VAL A 125 11.41 2.08 -2.69
C VAL A 125 12.88 1.65 -2.61
N LYS A 126 13.17 0.50 -1.98
CA LYS A 126 14.57 0.09 -1.69
C LYS A 126 15.32 -0.41 -2.91
N SER A 127 14.68 -1.23 -3.73
CA SER A 127 15.33 -1.95 -4.82
C SER A 127 14.43 -2.06 -6.03
N SER A 128 15.03 -1.98 -7.22
CA SER A 128 14.35 -2.19 -8.50
C SER A 128 14.02 -3.64 -8.80
N GLY A 129 14.66 -4.59 -8.10
CA GLY A 129 14.39 -6.03 -8.21
C GLY A 129 13.19 -6.52 -7.38
N GLY A 130 12.54 -7.58 -7.87
CA GLY A 130 11.42 -8.25 -7.20
C GLY A 130 10.12 -7.45 -7.24
N ASN A 131 9.36 -7.47 -6.15
CA ASN A 131 8.07 -6.76 -6.05
C ASN A 131 8.19 -5.25 -5.73
N GLY A 132 9.42 -4.74 -5.61
CA GLY A 132 9.71 -3.37 -5.16
C GLY A 132 9.35 -3.13 -3.70
N PRO A 133 10.13 -3.61 -2.71
CA PRO A 133 9.84 -3.42 -1.29
C PRO A 133 9.74 -1.94 -0.92
N VAL A 134 8.71 -1.59 -0.14
CA VAL A 134 8.47 -0.24 0.37
C VAL A 134 8.87 -0.18 1.84
N ASP A 135 9.85 0.67 2.16
CA ASP A 135 10.34 0.86 3.52
C ASP A 135 9.66 2.01 4.25
N ARG A 136 9.93 2.03 5.55
CA ARG A 136 9.53 3.05 6.50
C ARG A 136 9.86 4.46 6.01
N VAL A 137 8.98 5.41 6.32
CA VAL A 137 9.23 6.84 6.20
C VAL A 137 9.15 7.52 7.56
N ASN A 138 9.88 8.62 7.72
CA ASN A 138 9.77 9.49 8.89
C ASN A 138 8.52 10.38 8.78
N GLY A 139 8.05 10.87 9.92
CA GLY A 139 6.94 11.83 9.96
C GLY A 139 5.61 11.29 9.43
N ILE A 140 5.36 9.97 9.50
CA ILE A 140 4.19 9.36 8.86
C ILE A 140 2.86 9.95 9.33
N THR A 141 2.75 10.29 10.62
CA THR A 141 1.54 10.90 11.20
C THR A 141 1.24 12.26 10.55
N ALA A 142 2.27 13.09 10.36
CA ALA A 142 2.13 14.40 9.72
C ALA A 142 1.80 14.25 8.23
N LYS A 143 2.44 13.32 7.54
CA LYS A 143 2.18 13.01 6.13
C LYS A 143 0.75 12.52 5.89
N ILE A 144 0.26 11.58 6.70
CA ILE A 144 -1.12 11.09 6.59
C ILE A 144 -2.11 12.20 6.91
N ARG A 145 -1.84 13.04 7.92
CA ARG A 145 -2.69 14.20 8.23
C ARG A 145 -2.75 15.18 7.06
N ALA A 146 -1.61 15.53 6.48
CA ALA A 146 -1.53 16.38 5.29
C ALA A 146 -2.36 15.82 4.13
N ALA A 147 -2.24 14.51 3.87
CA ALA A 147 -3.01 13.82 2.85
C ALA A 147 -4.52 13.89 3.15
N ILE A 148 -4.94 13.68 4.40
CA ILE A 148 -6.35 13.74 4.80
C ILE A 148 -6.95 15.14 4.57
N ASP A 149 -6.19 16.18 4.91
CA ASP A 149 -6.66 17.56 4.86
C ASP A 149 -6.83 18.08 3.41
N HIS A 150 -6.07 17.53 2.45
CA HIS A 150 -6.07 18.01 1.06
C HIS A 150 -6.81 17.11 0.06
N LEU A 151 -6.98 15.82 0.36
CA LEU A 151 -7.65 14.90 -0.55
C LEU A 151 -9.18 15.00 -0.45
N PRO A 152 -9.90 14.77 -1.56
CA PRO A 152 -11.35 14.64 -1.52
C PRO A 152 -11.78 13.36 -0.76
N GLY A 153 -13.10 13.21 -0.56
CA GLY A 153 -13.67 11.95 -0.07
C GLY A 153 -13.38 10.79 -1.02
N GLN A 154 -13.40 9.56 -0.49
CA GLN A 154 -13.07 8.30 -1.18
C GLN A 154 -11.63 8.16 -1.69
N ALA A 155 -10.80 9.18 -1.47
CA ALA A 155 -9.39 9.12 -1.83
C ALA A 155 -8.65 8.02 -1.06
N ARG A 156 -7.59 7.50 -1.69
CA ARG A 156 -6.75 6.45 -1.11
C ARG A 156 -5.40 7.03 -0.68
N ILE A 157 -4.99 6.72 0.54
CA ILE A 157 -3.72 7.16 1.11
C ILE A 157 -2.85 5.93 1.32
N LEU A 158 -1.86 5.74 0.46
CA LEU A 158 -0.93 4.62 0.50
C LEU A 158 0.29 4.97 1.33
N TYR A 159 0.66 4.07 2.25
CA TYR A 159 1.80 4.26 3.15
C TYR A 159 2.49 2.94 3.47
N PRO A 160 3.75 2.95 3.95
CA PRO A 160 4.46 1.71 4.27
C PRO A 160 3.78 0.99 5.42
N ALA A 161 3.46 -0.30 5.25
CA ALA A 161 2.82 -1.12 6.27
C ALA A 161 3.64 -1.22 7.56
N VAL A 162 4.97 -1.03 7.49
CA VAL A 162 5.87 -0.97 8.64
C VAL A 162 5.60 0.24 9.54
N ASN A 163 5.06 1.34 9.00
CA ASN A 163 4.65 2.51 9.79
C ASN A 163 3.27 2.35 10.46
N GLN A 164 2.53 1.27 10.22
CA GLN A 164 1.20 1.06 10.80
C GLN A 164 1.12 1.28 12.31
N PRO A 165 2.07 0.81 13.15
CA PRO A 165 2.02 1.01 14.60
C PRO A 165 2.13 2.47 15.04
N GLU A 166 2.62 3.37 14.18
CA GLU A 166 2.79 4.81 14.47
C GLU A 166 1.51 5.61 14.19
N ILE A 167 0.48 4.98 13.63
CA ILE A 167 -0.78 5.62 13.27
C ILE A 167 -1.74 5.53 14.45
N SER A 168 -2.04 6.68 15.07
CA SER A 168 -2.99 6.76 16.18
C SER A 168 -4.44 6.50 15.75
N GLU A 169 -5.27 5.98 16.67
CA GLU A 169 -6.71 5.78 16.42
C GLU A 169 -7.44 7.09 16.11
N SER A 170 -6.95 8.22 16.64
CA SER A 170 -7.50 9.54 16.33
C SER A 170 -7.37 9.88 14.84
N LEU A 171 -6.24 9.50 14.21
CA LEU A 171 -5.98 9.74 12.79
C LEU A 171 -6.78 8.77 11.91
N LEU A 172 -6.90 7.51 12.34
CA LEU A 172 -7.79 6.52 11.68
C LEU A 172 -9.25 7.01 11.69
N SER A 173 -9.71 7.53 12.83
CA SER A 173 -11.05 8.08 13.00
C SER A 173 -11.25 9.32 12.13
N LEU A 174 -10.25 10.19 12.03
CA LEU A 174 -10.28 11.36 11.16
C LEU A 174 -10.42 10.95 9.68
N ALA A 175 -9.63 9.99 9.21
CA ALA A 175 -9.72 9.48 7.83
C ALA A 175 -11.11 8.88 7.54
N ARG A 176 -11.65 8.06 8.46
CA ARG A 176 -13.01 7.49 8.35
C ARG A 176 -14.08 8.59 8.24
N ARG A 177 -14.00 9.63 9.07
CA ARG A 177 -14.95 10.78 9.02
C ARG A 177 -14.87 11.54 7.69
N LYS A 178 -13.69 11.63 7.08
CA LYS A 178 -13.49 12.24 5.75
C LYS A 178 -13.79 11.28 4.60
N ASN A 179 -14.26 10.06 4.91
CA ASN A 179 -14.52 8.99 3.96
C ASN A 179 -13.29 8.62 3.11
N GLN A 180 -12.08 8.68 3.68
CA GLN A 180 -10.84 8.33 2.99
C GLN A 180 -10.32 6.97 3.45
N ILE A 181 -9.60 6.29 2.56
CA ILE A 181 -9.16 4.91 2.77
C ILE A 181 -7.64 4.89 2.99
N LEU A 182 -7.23 4.48 4.19
CA LEU A 182 -5.82 4.30 4.53
C LEU A 182 -5.38 2.89 4.09
N CYS A 183 -4.43 2.83 3.15
CA CYS A 183 -3.96 1.60 2.52
C CYS A 183 -2.49 1.31 2.91
N PRO A 184 -2.22 0.48 3.92
CA PRO A 184 -0.86 0.04 4.20
C PRO A 184 -0.38 -0.87 3.07
N VAL A 185 0.84 -0.65 2.57
CA VAL A 185 1.46 -1.46 1.52
C VAL A 185 2.87 -1.90 1.91
N THR A 186 3.24 -3.11 1.50
CA THR A 186 4.57 -3.69 1.74
C THR A 186 5.49 -3.56 0.54
N CYS A 187 4.93 -3.42 -0.67
CA CYS A 187 5.67 -3.34 -1.91
C CYS A 187 4.90 -2.58 -3.01
N VAL A 188 5.61 -2.16 -4.06
CA VAL A 188 5.04 -1.44 -5.21
C VAL A 188 4.04 -2.30 -5.98
N ALA A 189 4.33 -3.59 -6.15
CA ALA A 189 3.41 -4.51 -6.83
C ALA A 189 2.03 -4.60 -6.14
N GLU A 190 2.00 -4.57 -4.81
CA GLU A 190 0.75 -4.54 -4.02
C GLU A 190 -0.02 -3.24 -4.24
N ALA A 191 0.67 -2.10 -4.23
CA ALA A 191 0.07 -0.79 -4.51
C ALA A 191 -0.54 -0.72 -5.92
N ILE A 192 0.17 -1.26 -6.93
CA ILE A 192 -0.32 -1.32 -8.31
C ILE A 192 -1.59 -2.18 -8.40
N ARG A 193 -1.59 -3.40 -7.86
CA ARG A 193 -2.79 -4.26 -7.89
C ARG A 193 -3.98 -3.65 -7.18
N LEU A 194 -3.73 -2.92 -6.10
CA LEU A 194 -4.79 -2.23 -5.35
C LEU A 194 -5.45 -1.13 -6.18
N LEU A 195 -4.66 -0.37 -6.96
CA LEU A 195 -5.14 0.78 -7.73
C LEU A 195 -5.59 0.42 -9.16
N PHE A 196 -5.04 -0.65 -9.74
CA PHE A 196 -5.26 -1.07 -11.13
C PHE A 196 -5.63 -2.56 -11.17
N PRO A 197 -6.81 -2.98 -10.65
CA PRO A 197 -7.17 -4.40 -10.55
C PRO A 197 -7.26 -5.08 -11.92
N ASP A 198 -7.70 -4.35 -12.95
CA ASP A 198 -7.85 -4.87 -14.31
C ASP A 198 -6.52 -5.01 -15.05
N SER A 199 -5.41 -4.54 -14.46
CA SER A 199 -4.09 -4.63 -15.08
C SER A 199 -3.45 -6.01 -14.91
N GLU A 200 -4.24 -7.07 -14.65
CA GLU A 200 -3.77 -8.40 -14.25
C GLU A 200 -2.52 -8.81 -15.03
N THR A 201 -1.39 -8.71 -14.34
CA THR A 201 -0.10 -9.30 -14.70
C THR A 201 -0.33 -10.74 -15.14
N PRO A 202 0.13 -11.17 -16.32
CA PRO A 202 0.00 -12.55 -16.76
C PRO A 202 0.54 -13.45 -15.64
N ALA A 203 -0.24 -14.49 -15.35
CA ALA A 203 -0.21 -15.36 -14.17
C ALA A 203 1.10 -16.15 -13.89
N GLY A 204 2.25 -15.68 -14.37
CA GLY A 204 3.57 -16.34 -14.25
C GLY A 204 4.35 -15.98 -12.99
N ALA A 205 4.05 -14.87 -12.32
CA ALA A 205 4.57 -14.63 -10.98
C ALA A 205 3.77 -15.51 -10.03
N LYS A 206 4.18 -16.78 -9.90
CA LYS A 206 4.02 -17.59 -8.69
C LYS A 206 4.70 -16.83 -7.56
N THR A 207 4.08 -15.72 -7.17
CA THR A 207 4.31 -15.06 -5.91
C THR A 207 3.95 -16.18 -4.96
N VAL A 208 4.99 -16.83 -4.42
CA VAL A 208 4.92 -17.57 -3.19
C VAL A 208 4.09 -16.66 -2.30
N ARG A 209 2.80 -16.99 -2.19
CA ARG A 209 1.91 -16.43 -1.19
C ARG A 209 2.56 -16.92 0.08
N ASN A 210 3.58 -16.21 0.54
CA ASN A 210 4.00 -16.21 1.91
C ASN A 210 2.76 -15.70 2.64
N ALA A 211 1.91 -16.68 2.96
CA ALA A 211 0.72 -16.62 3.76
C ALA A 211 1.14 -16.23 5.17
N ARG A 212 1.62 -14.99 5.29
CA ARG A 212 2.11 -14.40 6.52
C ARG A 212 1.39 -13.10 6.77
N ARG A 213 0.05 -13.16 6.67
CA ARG A 213 -0.94 -12.34 7.39
C ARG A 213 -2.34 -12.75 6.91
N TRP A 214 -3.09 -13.42 7.81
CA TRP A 214 -4.57 -13.49 7.92
C TRP A 214 -5.19 -14.84 8.34
N THR A 215 -4.40 -15.85 8.72
CA THR A 215 -4.96 -17.08 9.34
C THR A 215 -5.12 -17.00 10.87
N SER A 216 -4.71 -15.91 11.52
CA SER A 216 -4.91 -15.75 12.96
C SER A 216 -6.32 -15.30 13.37
N ARG A 217 -7.14 -14.80 12.45
CA ARG A 217 -8.57 -14.51 12.75
C ARG A 217 -9.43 -15.77 12.87
N PRO A 218 -9.37 -16.76 11.96
CA PRO A 218 -10.13 -18.00 12.16
C PRO A 218 -9.57 -18.81 13.35
N LEU A 219 -8.26 -18.76 13.62
CA LEU A 219 -7.69 -19.44 14.79
C LEU A 219 -8.14 -18.80 16.11
N LEU A 220 -8.14 -17.47 16.23
CA LEU A 220 -8.65 -16.79 17.43
C LEU A 220 -10.15 -17.02 17.62
N LEU A 221 -10.93 -17.06 16.53
CA LEU A 221 -12.35 -17.41 16.60
C LEU A 221 -12.55 -18.88 17.01
N ALA A 222 -11.74 -19.81 16.51
CA ALA A 222 -11.80 -21.22 16.90
C ALA A 222 -11.42 -21.41 18.39
N ILE A 223 -10.41 -20.70 18.88
CA ILE A 223 -10.01 -20.72 20.30
C ILE A 223 -11.12 -20.11 21.16
N ALA A 224 -11.71 -18.98 20.75
CA ALA A 224 -12.83 -18.37 21.46
C ALA A 224 -14.06 -19.31 21.50
N PHE A 225 -14.36 -19.98 20.38
CA PHE A 225 -15.46 -20.93 20.30
C PHE A 225 -15.25 -22.13 21.22
N LEU A 226 -14.04 -22.72 21.22
CA LEU A 226 -13.67 -23.81 22.13
C LEU A 226 -13.72 -23.40 23.61
N ALA A 227 -13.31 -22.17 23.94
CA ALA A 227 -13.43 -21.67 25.30
C ALA A 227 -14.90 -21.50 25.73
N THR A 228 -15.76 -20.98 24.85
CA THR A 228 -17.19 -20.83 25.15
C THR A 228 -17.91 -22.18 25.30
N THR A 229 -17.60 -23.18 24.47
CA THR A 229 -18.21 -24.51 24.59
C THR A 229 -17.77 -25.21 25.88
N ALA A 230 -16.52 -25.08 26.28
CA ALA A 230 -16.04 -25.62 27.55
C ALA A 230 -16.78 -25.01 28.77
N ILE A 231 -17.03 -23.69 28.74
CA ILE A 231 -17.78 -23.00 29.81
C ILE A 231 -19.24 -23.48 29.86
N ILE A 232 -19.91 -23.64 28.71
CA ILE A 232 -21.30 -24.10 28.65
C ILE A 232 -21.42 -25.54 29.19
N VAL A 233 -20.50 -26.43 28.81
CA VAL A 233 -20.49 -27.82 29.30
C VAL A 233 -20.26 -27.86 30.82
N ALA A 234 -19.32 -27.08 31.35
CA ALA A 234 -19.08 -27.00 32.79
C ALA A 234 -20.32 -26.46 33.55
N ALA A 235 -21.03 -25.48 32.99
CA ALA A 235 -22.28 -24.97 33.53
C ALA A 235 -23.40 -26.03 33.52
N TRP A 236 -23.51 -26.82 32.45
CA TRP A 236 -24.48 -27.91 32.36
C TRP A 236 -24.22 -29.03 33.36
N VAL A 237 -22.95 -29.43 33.57
CA VAL A 237 -22.59 -30.46 34.54
C VAL A 237 -22.91 -30.02 35.97
N THR A 238 -22.61 -28.76 36.30
CA THR A 238 -22.87 -28.20 37.64
C THR A 238 -24.36 -27.89 37.89
N PHE A 239 -25.12 -27.56 36.85
CA PHE A 239 -26.57 -27.32 36.97
C PHE A 239 -27.38 -28.62 36.94
N GLY A 240 -26.99 -29.58 36.10
CA GLY A 240 -27.64 -30.88 35.98
C GLY A 240 -27.56 -31.71 37.28
N SER A 241 -26.43 -31.67 37.98
CA SER A 241 -26.30 -32.34 39.28
C SER A 241 -27.26 -31.77 40.33
N ARG A 242 -27.52 -30.46 40.33
CA ARG A 242 -28.49 -29.82 41.24
C ARG A 242 -29.95 -30.12 40.91
N ILE A 243 -30.28 -30.40 39.65
CA ILE A 243 -31.64 -30.78 39.27
C ILE A 243 -31.93 -32.24 39.64
N LEU A 244 -30.96 -33.13 39.48
CA LEU A 244 -31.11 -34.53 39.86
C LEU A 244 -31.27 -34.71 41.38
N ASP A 245 -30.54 -33.94 42.20
CA ASP A 245 -30.74 -33.93 43.66
C ASP A 245 -32.13 -33.44 44.08
N LYS A 246 -32.78 -32.58 43.27
CA LYS A 246 -34.15 -32.12 43.55
C LYS A 246 -35.23 -33.09 43.06
N LEU A 247 -34.90 -34.02 42.16
CA LEU A 247 -35.85 -34.99 41.62
C LEU A 247 -35.93 -36.28 42.46
N ASP A 248 -35.02 -36.52 43.41
CA ASP A 248 -35.05 -37.71 44.26
C ASP A 248 -35.97 -37.58 45.50
N ILE A 249 -36.69 -36.46 45.63
CA ILE A 249 -37.55 -36.18 46.81
C ILE A 249 -39.05 -36.47 46.58
N GLN A 250 -39.47 -36.94 45.40
CA GLN A 250 -40.88 -37.34 45.18
C GLN A 250 -41.06 -38.71 44.53
N ARG A 251 -40.46 -39.75 45.13
CA ARG A 251 -41.01 -41.11 45.04
C ARG A 251 -42.00 -41.34 46.17
N THR A 252 -43.21 -40.81 46.02
CA THR A 252 -44.37 -41.40 46.69
C THR A 252 -44.74 -42.69 45.94
N PRO A 253 -45.03 -43.79 46.66
CA PRO A 253 -45.45 -45.04 46.03
C PRO A 253 -46.78 -44.84 45.30
N PRO A 254 -46.94 -45.36 44.07
CA PRO A 254 -48.19 -45.22 43.33
C PRO A 254 -49.28 -46.08 43.98
N GLU A 255 -50.40 -45.45 44.32
CA GLU A 255 -51.65 -46.15 44.59
C GLU A 255 -52.06 -46.94 43.35
N ALA A 256 -52.33 -48.22 43.58
CA ALA A 256 -52.80 -49.15 42.56
C ALA A 256 -54.24 -48.80 42.18
N GLY A 257 -54.41 -48.22 40.99
CA GLY A 257 -55.73 -48.15 40.38
C GLY A 257 -55.91 -46.97 39.44
N GLN A 258 -55.35 -47.07 38.23
CA GLN A 258 -55.90 -46.50 36.98
C GLN A 258 -54.90 -46.77 35.84
N ALA A 259 -54.68 -48.05 35.57
CA ALA A 259 -54.02 -48.52 34.36
C ALA A 259 -55.10 -49.10 33.44
N SER A 260 -55.71 -48.27 32.60
CA SER A 260 -56.35 -48.64 31.33
C SER A 260 -57.13 -47.43 30.82
N GLN A 261 -56.52 -46.56 29.99
CA GLN A 261 -57.26 -45.73 29.02
C GLN A 261 -56.43 -44.79 28.11
N ALA A 262 -55.09 -44.73 28.16
CA ALA A 262 -54.32 -43.76 27.35
C ALA A 262 -53.24 -44.40 26.47
N LEU A 263 -53.58 -45.44 25.72
CA LEU A 263 -52.64 -46.15 24.85
C LEU A 263 -53.18 -46.34 23.41
N ASP A 264 -53.90 -45.35 22.88
CA ASP A 264 -54.48 -45.44 21.52
C ASP A 264 -54.31 -44.20 20.62
N GLU A 265 -53.50 -43.19 20.99
CA GLU A 265 -53.49 -41.93 20.23
C GLU A 265 -52.11 -41.36 19.82
N ILE A 266 -51.08 -42.20 19.68
CA ILE A 266 -49.78 -41.76 19.11
C ILE A 266 -49.26 -42.79 18.09
N HIS A 267 -50.09 -43.10 17.09
CA HIS A 267 -49.67 -43.81 15.88
C HIS A 267 -50.20 -43.11 14.62
N THR A 268 -49.98 -41.81 14.47
CA THR A 268 -50.11 -41.15 13.16
C THR A 268 -49.23 -39.90 13.13
N ILE A 269 -48.51 -39.69 12.01
CA ILE A 269 -47.52 -38.63 11.73
C ILE A 269 -46.06 -39.11 11.92
N GLN A 270 -45.70 -40.11 11.11
CA GLN A 270 -44.31 -40.32 10.69
C GLN A 270 -44.32 -40.87 9.25
N ALA A 271 -44.66 -40.01 8.29
CA ALA A 271 -44.53 -40.31 6.86
C ALA A 271 -44.54 -39.02 6.04
N ALA A 272 -43.36 -38.46 5.75
CA ALA A 272 -43.02 -37.77 4.50
C ALA A 272 -41.64 -37.11 4.62
N ALA A 273 -40.93 -37.03 3.48
CA ALA A 273 -39.64 -36.38 3.26
C ALA A 273 -38.39 -37.24 3.57
N SER A 274 -38.09 -38.17 2.65
CA SER A 274 -36.72 -38.62 2.39
C SER A 274 -36.56 -38.75 0.88
N GLU A 275 -36.03 -37.71 0.25
CA GLU A 275 -35.50 -37.75 -1.12
C GLU A 275 -34.00 -38.12 -1.08
N PRO A 276 -33.51 -38.99 -1.96
CA PRO A 276 -32.09 -39.33 -2.06
C PRO A 276 -31.32 -38.35 -2.95
N PRO A 277 -30.05 -38.01 -2.63
CA PRO A 277 -29.20 -37.27 -3.53
C PRO A 277 -28.63 -38.18 -4.64
N LEU A 278 -28.65 -37.65 -5.86
CA LEU A 278 -28.06 -38.22 -7.07
C LEU A 278 -26.53 -38.32 -6.96
N THR A 279 -26.01 -39.53 -7.17
CA THR A 279 -24.60 -39.83 -7.35
C THR A 279 -24.13 -39.35 -8.73
N VAL A 280 -23.26 -38.34 -8.76
CA VAL A 280 -22.57 -37.91 -9.99
C VAL A 280 -21.26 -38.67 -10.12
N THR A 281 -21.16 -39.46 -11.19
CA THR A 281 -19.96 -40.17 -11.64
C THR A 281 -18.99 -39.19 -12.32
N PRO A 282 -17.71 -39.10 -11.93
CA PRO A 282 -16.71 -38.43 -12.74
C PRO A 282 -16.10 -39.42 -13.75
N GLU A 283 -16.43 -39.23 -15.02
CA GLU A 283 -15.76 -39.84 -16.16
C GLU A 283 -14.46 -39.08 -16.52
N ASN A 284 -13.39 -39.87 -16.67
CA ASN A 284 -12.36 -39.80 -17.71
C ASN A 284 -11.15 -38.84 -17.56
N PRO A 285 -9.93 -39.39 -17.43
CA PRO A 285 -8.68 -38.69 -17.69
C PRO A 285 -8.24 -38.92 -19.15
N GLY A 286 -8.31 -37.88 -19.98
CA GLY A 286 -7.93 -37.95 -21.40
C GLY A 286 -6.97 -36.85 -21.80
N ASN A 287 -5.75 -37.26 -22.16
CA ASN A 287 -4.88 -36.68 -23.19
C ASN A 287 -4.13 -35.37 -22.89
N THR A 288 -2.88 -35.53 -22.45
CA THR A 288 -1.81 -34.54 -22.67
C THR A 288 -0.92 -35.02 -23.82
N PRO A 289 -0.89 -34.34 -24.98
CA PRO A 289 0.10 -34.61 -26.01
C PRO A 289 1.45 -33.97 -25.65
N SER A 290 2.49 -34.81 -25.77
CA SER A 290 3.90 -34.47 -25.72
C SER A 290 4.26 -33.39 -26.74
N GLN A 291 4.96 -32.34 -26.30
CA GLN A 291 5.71 -31.44 -27.19
C GLN A 291 7.21 -31.73 -27.13
N PRO A 292 7.91 -31.62 -28.28
CA PRO A 292 9.30 -32.02 -28.43
C PRO A 292 10.29 -31.00 -27.88
N SER A 293 11.31 -31.53 -27.23
CA SER A 293 12.52 -30.85 -26.76
C SER A 293 13.29 -30.23 -27.94
N ILE A 294 13.35 -28.90 -28.01
CA ILE A 294 14.29 -28.20 -28.89
C ILE A 294 15.61 -28.06 -28.12
N SER A 295 16.62 -28.80 -28.55
CA SER A 295 18.01 -28.61 -28.14
C SER A 295 18.54 -27.33 -28.79
N ILE A 296 19.00 -26.39 -27.97
CA ILE A 296 19.72 -25.21 -28.44
C ILE A 296 21.18 -25.41 -28.05
N SER A 297 22.03 -25.43 -29.08
CA SER A 297 23.47 -25.59 -28.98
C SER A 297 24.12 -24.49 -28.16
N GLU A 298 24.86 -24.93 -27.16
CA GLU A 298 25.85 -24.21 -26.38
C GLU A 298 26.96 -23.70 -27.31
N THR A 299 27.08 -22.38 -27.44
CA THR A 299 28.24 -21.73 -28.06
C THR A 299 28.98 -20.96 -26.97
N ALA A 300 30.15 -21.47 -26.58
CA ALA A 300 31.07 -20.83 -25.66
C ALA A 300 31.67 -19.55 -26.28
N PRO A 301 31.91 -18.48 -25.49
CA PRO A 301 32.80 -17.41 -25.90
C PRO A 301 34.22 -17.63 -25.32
N GLU A 302 35.20 -17.65 -26.21
CA GLU A 302 36.62 -17.56 -25.90
C GLU A 302 37.03 -16.11 -25.55
N ALA A 303 37.69 -16.01 -24.40
CA ALA A 303 38.86 -15.19 -24.06
C ALA A 303 38.76 -13.64 -23.92
N PRO A 304 39.45 -13.09 -22.90
CA PRO A 304 39.42 -11.68 -22.51
C PRO A 304 40.42 -10.81 -23.28
N VAL A 305 39.98 -9.61 -23.68
CA VAL A 305 40.84 -8.53 -24.17
C VAL A 305 41.45 -7.79 -22.98
N LYS A 306 42.77 -7.59 -23.09
CA LYS A 306 43.69 -6.94 -22.16
C LYS A 306 43.22 -5.55 -21.74
N THR A 307 43.17 -5.32 -20.43
CA THR A 307 43.09 -3.99 -19.82
C THR A 307 44.48 -3.37 -19.82
N GLU A 308 44.67 -2.35 -20.65
CA GLU A 308 45.88 -1.55 -20.71
C GLU A 308 45.78 -0.40 -19.70
N ASN A 309 46.75 -0.37 -18.78
CA ASN A 309 46.93 0.70 -17.80
C ASN A 309 47.22 2.03 -18.52
N GLN A 310 46.39 3.04 -18.31
CA GLN A 310 46.73 4.43 -18.62
C GLN A 310 46.74 5.28 -17.34
N THR A 311 47.98 5.44 -16.87
CA THR A 311 48.64 6.72 -16.58
C THR A 311 47.82 7.81 -15.87
N LEU A 312 48.08 7.88 -14.57
CA LEU A 312 47.88 9.00 -13.66
C LEU A 312 48.53 10.27 -14.23
N ALA A 313 47.73 11.29 -14.56
CA ALA A 313 48.21 12.62 -14.92
C ALA A 313 47.97 13.60 -13.77
N ASP A 314 49.02 14.36 -13.48
CA ASP A 314 49.16 15.42 -12.47
C ASP A 314 47.95 16.37 -12.37
N VAL A 315 47.46 16.54 -11.15
CA VAL A 315 46.53 17.61 -10.77
C VAL A 315 47.35 18.78 -10.20
N PRO A 316 47.37 19.96 -10.83
CA PRO A 316 48.02 21.13 -10.25
C PRO A 316 47.16 21.69 -9.11
N LYS A 317 47.81 21.78 -7.95
CA LYS A 317 47.34 22.38 -6.69
C LYS A 317 47.06 23.88 -6.90
N PRO A 318 45.85 24.40 -6.67
CA PRO A 318 45.63 25.85 -6.67
C PRO A 318 46.20 26.49 -5.40
N PRO A 319 46.67 27.75 -5.50
CA PRO A 319 47.34 28.45 -4.41
C PRO A 319 46.37 28.80 -3.27
N ILE A 320 46.88 28.63 -2.06
CA ILE A 320 46.27 29.05 -0.80
C ILE A 320 46.27 30.58 -0.79
N SER A 321 45.10 31.20 -1.01
CA SER A 321 44.91 32.62 -0.72
C SER A 321 44.53 32.76 0.74
N SER A 322 45.39 33.44 1.48
CA SER A 322 45.19 33.82 2.87
C SER A 322 44.44 35.15 2.97
N VAL A 323 43.73 35.32 4.08
CA VAL A 323 43.32 36.58 4.74
C VAL A 323 42.23 37.40 4.06
N GLU A 324 41.03 37.40 4.67
CA GLU A 324 40.43 38.64 5.19
C GLU A 324 39.39 38.32 6.27
N ALA A 325 39.65 38.83 7.46
CA ALA A 325 38.72 38.82 8.58
C ALA A 325 37.64 39.87 8.32
N ILE A 326 36.38 39.44 8.15
CA ILE A 326 35.25 40.35 8.17
C ILE A 326 34.60 40.29 9.54
N GLU A 327 34.80 41.40 10.21
CA GLU A 327 34.31 41.79 11.52
C GLU A 327 32.79 41.97 11.51
N ASN A 328 32.20 41.63 12.66
CA ASN A 328 30.81 41.78 13.08
C ASN A 328 30.03 42.96 12.45
N THR A 329 28.81 42.68 11.97
CA THR A 329 27.70 43.63 12.11
C THR A 329 26.36 42.89 12.16
N LEU A 330 25.85 42.75 13.39
CA LEU A 330 24.52 42.24 13.70
C LEU A 330 23.47 43.29 13.29
N PRO A 331 22.49 42.98 12.42
CA PRO A 331 21.36 43.88 12.21
C PRO A 331 20.40 43.76 13.40
N LYS A 332 20.27 44.86 14.14
CA LYS A 332 19.32 45.10 15.22
C LYS A 332 17.89 44.91 14.67
N GLN A 333 17.26 43.78 14.96
CA GLN A 333 15.86 43.53 14.61
C GLN A 333 14.97 44.52 15.38
N VAL A 334 14.27 45.34 14.61
CA VAL A 334 13.20 46.24 15.06
C VAL A 334 11.97 45.39 15.32
N LEU A 335 11.54 45.33 16.59
CA LEU A 335 10.27 44.75 17.00
C LEU A 335 9.11 45.52 16.34
N PRO A 336 8.15 44.87 15.66
CA PRO A 336 6.93 45.53 15.22
C PRO A 336 6.07 45.88 16.44
N ALA A 337 5.64 47.13 16.49
CA ALA A 337 4.75 47.67 17.51
C ALA A 337 3.44 46.88 17.61
N SER A 338 3.04 46.57 18.84
CA SER A 338 1.75 45.97 19.17
C SER A 338 0.60 46.87 18.66
N PRO A 339 -0.47 46.31 18.07
CA PRO A 339 -1.64 47.09 17.72
C PRO A 339 -2.29 47.65 18.99
N SER A 340 -2.41 48.98 19.03
CA SER A 340 -3.14 49.74 20.03
C SER A 340 -4.60 49.29 20.04
N VAL A 341 -5.01 48.67 21.15
CA VAL A 341 -6.41 48.36 21.45
C VAL A 341 -7.12 49.69 21.74
N ALA A 342 -8.08 50.04 20.90
CA ALA A 342 -8.96 51.18 21.12
C ALA A 342 -9.89 50.89 22.33
N PRO A 343 -10.19 51.89 23.18
CA PRO A 343 -11.10 51.72 24.28
C PRO A 343 -12.54 51.56 23.76
N GLU A 344 -13.16 50.45 24.16
CA GLU A 344 -14.56 50.12 23.92
C GLU A 344 -15.44 51.15 24.65
N ALA A 345 -16.29 51.83 23.88
CA ALA A 345 -17.19 52.85 24.38
C ALA A 345 -18.29 52.21 25.24
N ASP A 346 -18.30 52.64 26.50
CA ASP A 346 -19.36 52.49 27.49
C ASP A 346 -20.73 52.88 26.90
N LYS A 347 -21.63 51.91 26.78
CA LYS A 347 -23.03 52.16 26.45
C LYS A 347 -23.82 52.25 27.75
N GLY A 348 -24.13 53.49 28.11
CA GLY A 348 -25.01 53.83 29.20
C GLY A 348 -26.40 53.18 29.11
N PHE A 349 -26.92 52.90 30.30
CA PHE A 349 -28.30 52.60 30.60
C PHE A 349 -29.20 53.83 30.35
N ASP A 350 -30.36 53.58 29.73
CA ASP A 350 -31.65 54.20 30.03
C ASP A 350 -32.71 53.08 29.98
#